data_AF-A0A965EVW9-F1
#
_entry.id   AF-A0A965EVW9-F1
#
_cell.length_a   1.000
_cell.length_b   1.000
_cell.length_c   1.000
_cell.angle_alpha   90.00
_cell.angle_beta   90.00
_cell.angle_gamma   90.00
#
_symmetry.space_group_name_H-M   'P 1'
#
loop_
_entity.id
_entity.type
_entity.pdbx_description
1 polymer ?
#
loop_
_entity_poly.entity_id
_entity_poly.type
_entity_poly.pdbx_seq_one_letter_code
_entity_poly.pdbx_strand_id
1 'polypeptide(L)'
;MTALLFALASALAWGISDFLGGYLSRRLRTITVIAGSQMCGLATIVCACALTGKGFPSETASMFAFGAGLTGAAGLGAFYQALSIGTISLVAPIAATGVVVPVLAGLLAGEAVGTIGFAGMFCA
;
A
#
# COMPACT_ATOMS: atom_id res chain seq x y z
N MET A 1 -16.17 -16.18 6.69
CA MET A 1 -16.55 -15.03 7.54
C MET A 1 -15.35 -14.20 7.96
N THR A 2 -14.30 -14.80 8.52
CA THR A 2 -13.05 -14.10 8.94
C THR A 2 -12.37 -13.31 7.81
N ALA A 3 -12.28 -13.89 6.61
CA ALA A 3 -11.70 -13.21 5.44
C ALA A 3 -12.45 -11.91 5.07
N LEU A 4 -13.79 -11.92 5.14
CA LEU A 4 -14.62 -10.73 4.91
C LEU A 4 -14.37 -9.65 5.97
N LEU A 5 -14.23 -10.04 7.23
CA LEU A 5 -13.89 -9.11 8.31
C LEU A 5 -12.52 -8.46 8.10
N PHE A 6 -11.52 -9.24 7.69
CA PHE A 6 -10.19 -8.68 7.36
C PHE A 6 -10.23 -7.79 6.12
N ALA A 7 -11.01 -8.14 5.10
CA ALA A 7 -11.20 -7.30 3.92
C ALA A 7 -11.83 -5.94 4.30
N LEU A 8 -12.89 -5.95 5.11
CA LEU A 8 -13.55 -4.72 5.59
C LEU A 8 -12.63 -3.89 6.49
N ALA A 9 -11.91 -4.53 7.41
CA ALA A 9 -10.95 -3.87 8.28
C ALA A 9 -9.81 -3.24 7.47
N SER A 10 -9.31 -3.94 6.45
CA SER A 10 -8.30 -3.42 5.53
C SER A 10 -8.83 -2.23 4.73
N ALA A 11 -10.05 -2.31 4.19
CA ALA A 11 -10.67 -1.22 3.44
C ALA A 11 -10.84 0.04 4.31
N LEU A 12 -11.29 -0.12 5.56
CA LEU A 12 -11.38 0.97 6.53
C LEU A 12 -10.01 1.55 6.87
N ALA A 13 -9.02 0.70 7.15
CA ALA A 13 -7.67 1.14 7.47
C ALA A 13 -7.02 1.93 6.32
N TRP A 14 -7.17 1.44 5.09
CA TRP A 14 -6.69 2.13 3.89
C TRP A 14 -7.40 3.48 3.70
N GLY A 15 -8.74 3.50 3.75
CA GLY A 15 -9.51 4.75 3.56
C GLY A 15 -9.18 5.81 4.62
N ILE A 16 -9.03 5.40 5.89
CA ILE A 16 -8.62 6.30 6.97
C ILE A 16 -7.19 6.80 6.75
N SER A 17 -6.27 5.92 6.32
CA SER A 17 -4.88 6.28 6.05
C SER A 17 -4.76 7.28 4.90
N ASP A 18 -5.50 7.10 3.80
CA ASP A 18 -5.47 8.01 2.65
C ASP A 18 -6.03 9.39 3.01
N PHE A 19 -7.12 9.42 3.78
CA PHE A 19 -7.69 10.66 4.29
C PHE A 19 -6.72 11.39 5.23
N LEU A 20 -6.17 10.70 6.24
CA LEU A 20 -5.23 11.29 7.19
C LEU A 20 -3.92 11.70 6.52
N GLY A 21 -3.37 10.86 5.64
CA GLY A 21 -2.17 11.12 4.87
C GLY A 21 -2.32 12.37 3.99
N GLY A 22 -3.44 12.49 3.26
CA GLY A 22 -3.74 13.68 2.47
C GLY A 22 -3.99 14.92 3.33
N TYR A 23 -4.77 14.80 4.40
CA TYR A 23 -5.05 15.91 5.32
C TYR A 23 -3.78 16.45 5.99
N LEU A 24 -2.93 15.57 6.51
CA LEU A 24 -1.67 15.95 7.18
C LEU A 24 -0.65 16.48 6.18
N SER A 25 -0.56 15.93 4.96
CA SER A 25 0.38 16.39 3.93
C SER A 25 0.05 17.79 3.40
N ARG A 26 -1.16 18.29 3.65
CA ARG A 26 -1.53 19.71 3.39
C ARG A 26 -1.13 20.66 4.51
N ARG A 27 -0.90 20.16 5.72
CA ARG A 27 -0.58 20.97 6.91
C ARG A 27 0.90 20.89 7.31
N LEU A 28 1.54 19.77 7.01
CA LEU A 28 2.93 19.48 7.31
C LEU A 28 3.68 19.26 6.02
N ARG A 29 5.02 19.31 6.08
CA ARG A 29 5.86 18.91 4.95
C ARG A 29 5.59 17.43 4.65
N THR A 30 5.34 17.10 3.39
CA THR A 30 5.03 15.72 2.96
C THR A 30 6.06 14.70 3.44
N ILE A 31 7.36 15.07 3.44
CA ILE A 31 8.43 14.22 3.95
C ILE A 31 8.29 13.88 5.44
N THR A 32 7.76 14.79 6.26
CA THR A 32 7.51 14.56 7.68
C THR A 32 6.39 13.55 7.88
N VAL A 33 5.34 13.63 7.07
CA VAL A 33 4.22 12.66 7.10
C VAL A 33 4.72 11.28 6.69
N ILE A 34 5.50 11.19 5.61
CA ILE A 34 6.12 9.94 5.15
C ILE A 34 7.01 9.35 6.24
N ALA A 35 7.95 10.13 6.79
CA ALA A 35 8.86 9.66 7.82
C ALA A 35 8.10 9.14 9.05
N GLY A 36 7.06 9.85 9.50
CA GLY A 36 6.18 9.41 10.59
C GLY A 36 5.50 8.09 10.27
N SER A 37 4.87 7.96 9.09
CA SER A 37 4.23 6.71 8.64
C SER A 37 5.21 5.53 8.59
N GLN A 38 6.42 5.75 8.06
CA GLN A 38 7.44 4.71 7.98
C GLN A 38 7.96 4.30 9.36
N MET A 39 8.09 5.23 10.32
CA MET A 39 8.46 4.88 11.70
C MET A 39 7.38 4.05 12.40
N CYS A 40 6.10 4.38 12.18
CA CYS A 40 5.00 3.55 12.68
C CYS A 40 5.04 2.14 12.07
N GLY A 41 5.19 2.03 10.75
CA GLY A 41 5.31 0.74 10.06
C GLY A 41 6.50 -0.09 10.54
N LEU A 42 7.66 0.56 10.74
CA LEU A 42 8.86 -0.07 11.29
C LEU A 42 8.62 -0.58 12.71
N ALA A 43 8.01 0.22 13.58
CA ALA A 43 7.66 -0.22 14.93
C ALA A 43 6.70 -1.42 14.91
N THR A 44 5.69 -1.40 14.04
CA THR A 44 4.74 -2.52 13.88
C THR A 44 5.44 -3.81 13.45
N ILE A 45 6.32 -3.75 12.44
CA ILE A 45 6.99 -4.97 11.96
C ILE A 45 8.01 -5.50 12.98
N VAL A 46 8.72 -4.62 13.69
CA VAL A 46 9.65 -5.02 14.77
C VAL A 46 8.90 -5.71 15.91
N CYS A 47 7.78 -5.14 16.36
CA CYS A 47 6.92 -5.76 17.37
C CYS A 47 6.40 -7.13 16.90
N ALA A 48 5.94 -7.23 15.65
CA ALA A 48 5.46 -8.50 15.10
C ALA A 48 6.57 -9.57 15.04
N CYS A 49 7.80 -9.20 14.65
CA CYS A 49 8.95 -10.10 14.66
C CYS A 49 9.30 -10.56 16.09
N ALA A 50 9.31 -9.64 17.05
CA ALA A 50 9.59 -9.95 18.46
C ALA A 50 8.54 -10.93 19.05
N LEU A 51 7.25 -10.73 18.74
CA LEU A 51 6.16 -11.59 19.21
C LEU A 51 6.16 -12.97 18.55
N THR A 52 6.60 -13.07 17.29
CA THR A 52 6.62 -14.33 16.53
C THR A 52 7.93 -15.10 16.64
N GLY A 53 8.97 -14.51 17.23
CA GLY A 53 10.31 -15.09 17.32
C GLY A 53 11.01 -15.25 15.97
N LYS A 54 10.51 -14.59 14.91
CA LYS A 54 11.08 -14.68 13.56
C LYS A 54 12.34 -13.82 13.48
N GLY A 55 13.45 -14.45 13.08
CA GLY A 55 14.72 -13.78 12.81
C GLY A 55 14.74 -13.02 11.48
N PHE A 56 15.91 -12.50 11.13
CA PHE A 56 16.09 -11.81 9.86
C PHE A 56 15.84 -12.72 8.65
N PRO A 57 15.25 -12.18 7.57
CA PRO A 57 15.09 -12.91 6.33
C PRO A 57 16.45 -13.25 5.69
N SER A 58 16.45 -14.15 4.71
CA SER A 58 17.66 -14.47 3.95
C SER A 58 18.25 -13.24 3.24
N GLU A 59 19.52 -13.31 2.85
CA GLU A 59 20.19 -12.22 2.13
C GLU A 59 19.42 -11.82 0.86
N THR A 60 19.01 -12.80 0.06
CA THR A 60 18.21 -12.56 -1.15
C THR A 60 16.88 -11.87 -0.84
N ALA A 61 16.15 -12.34 0.17
CA ALA A 61 14.89 -11.71 0.57
C ALA A 61 15.11 -10.28 1.12
N SER A 62 16.24 -10.04 1.77
CA SER A 62 16.63 -8.70 2.25
C SER A 62 16.92 -7.75 1.10
N MET A 63 17.58 -8.20 0.04
CA MET A 63 17.81 -7.39 -1.17
C MET A 63 16.49 -7.01 -1.86
N PHE A 64 15.56 -7.96 -2.01
CA PHE A 64 14.23 -7.66 -2.54
C PHE A 64 13.44 -6.72 -1.62
N ALA A 65 13.50 -6.91 -0.30
CA ALA A 65 12.84 -6.04 0.66
C ALA A 65 13.40 -4.60 0.60
N PHE A 66 14.72 -4.45 0.40
CA PHE A 66 15.33 -3.14 0.20
C PHE A 66 14.83 -2.47 -1.08
N GLY A 67 14.82 -3.19 -2.21
CA GLY A 67 14.27 -2.68 -3.46
C GLY A 67 12.79 -2.31 -3.35
N ALA A 68 11.98 -3.15 -2.72
CA ALA A 68 10.57 -2.89 -2.45
C ALA A 68 10.36 -1.69 -1.52
N GLY A 69 11.24 -1.50 -0.52
CA GLY A 69 11.23 -0.35 0.36
C GLY A 69 11.52 0.96 -0.38
N LEU A 70 12.50 0.96 -1.29
CA LEU A 70 12.83 2.14 -2.10
C LEU A 70 11.70 2.52 -3.05
N THR A 71 11.15 1.56 -3.79
CA THR A 71 10.03 1.81 -4.71
C THR A 71 8.76 2.19 -3.96
N GLY A 72 8.49 1.56 -2.81
CA GLY A 72 7.39 1.90 -1.93
C GLY A 72 7.50 3.32 -1.36
N ALA A 73 8.69 3.74 -0.89
CA ALA A 73 8.91 5.09 -0.39
C ALA A 73 8.76 6.15 -1.50
N ALA A 74 9.27 5.87 -2.70
CA ALA A 74 9.11 6.75 -3.86
C ALA A 74 7.62 6.87 -4.27
N GLY A 75 6.90 5.74 -4.34
CA GLY A 75 5.48 5.70 -4.67
C GLY A 75 4.62 6.42 -3.63
N LEU A 76 4.84 6.16 -2.34
CA LEU A 76 4.15 6.84 -1.25
C LEU A 76 4.44 8.35 -1.26
N GLY A 77 5.69 8.74 -1.56
CA GLY A 77 6.06 10.14 -1.68
C GLY A 77 5.35 10.85 -2.82
N ALA A 78 5.26 10.22 -3.99
CA ALA A 78 4.49 10.73 -5.12
C ALA A 78 3.00 10.83 -4.78
N PHE A 79 2.44 9.80 -4.13
CA PHE A 79 1.03 9.75 -3.74
C PHE A 79 0.66 10.85 -2.73
N TYR A 80 1.40 10.98 -1.64
CA TYR A 80 1.14 12.02 -0.64
C TYR A 80 1.37 13.43 -1.20
N GLN A 81 2.33 13.61 -2.12
CA GLN A 81 2.48 14.87 -2.82
C GLN A 81 1.30 15.18 -3.74
N ALA A 82 0.79 14.19 -4.47
CA ALA A 82 -0.41 14.37 -5.28
C ALA A 82 -1.62 14.76 -4.41
N LEU A 83 -1.79 14.15 -3.24
CA LEU A 83 -2.86 14.50 -2.28
C LEU A 83 -2.70 15.92 -1.70
N SER A 84 -1.47 16.40 -1.54
CA SER A 84 -1.20 17.73 -0.98
C SER A 84 -1.54 18.85 -1.96
N ILE A 85 -1.26 18.67 -3.26
CA ILE A 85 -1.48 19.69 -4.30
C ILE A 85 -2.81 19.53 -5.06
N GLY A 86 -3.39 18.33 -5.06
CA GLY A 86 -4.59 17.99 -5.82
C GLY A 86 -5.84 17.77 -4.95
N THR A 87 -6.97 17.51 -5.59
CA THR A 87 -8.21 17.09 -4.92
C THR A 87 -8.15 15.60 -4.58
N ILE A 88 -8.30 15.25 -3.30
CA ILE A 88 -8.26 13.86 -2.81
C ILE A 88 -9.19 12.95 -3.63
N SER A 89 -10.41 13.42 -3.95
CA SER A 89 -11.42 12.69 -4.72
C SER A 89 -11.02 12.35 -6.16
N LEU A 90 -9.99 12.99 -6.72
CA LEU A 90 -9.43 12.64 -8.05
C LEU A 90 -8.14 11.83 -7.91
N VAL A 91 -7.29 12.21 -6.96
CA VAL A 91 -5.99 11.55 -6.76
C VAL A 91 -6.15 10.09 -6.33
N ALA A 92 -7.08 9.80 -5.43
CA ALA A 92 -7.28 8.43 -4.92
C ALA A 92 -7.76 7.46 -6.02
N PRO A 93 -8.79 7.75 -6.84
CA PRO A 93 -9.16 6.89 -7.96
C PRO A 93 -8.04 6.70 -9.01
N ILE A 94 -7.26 7.76 -9.30
CA ILE A 94 -6.13 7.65 -10.23
C ILE A 94 -5.03 6.75 -9.64
N ALA A 95 -4.74 6.86 -8.35
CA ALA A 95 -3.75 5.98 -7.70
C ALA A 95 -4.22 4.52 -7.67
N ALA A 96 -5.52 4.28 -7.51
CA ALA A 96 -6.11 2.94 -7.49
C ALA A 96 -5.89 2.16 -8.80
N THR A 97 -5.73 2.85 -9.95
CA THR A 97 -5.41 2.18 -11.22
C THR A 97 -4.04 1.50 -11.22
N GLY A 98 -3.18 1.77 -10.23
CA GLY A 98 -1.91 1.07 -10.03
C GLY A 98 -2.05 -0.45 -9.88
N VAL A 99 -3.25 -0.94 -9.50
CA VAL A 99 -3.57 -2.38 -9.42
C VAL A 99 -3.37 -3.12 -10.75
N VAL A 100 -3.36 -2.41 -11.88
CA VAL A 100 -3.07 -2.98 -13.20
C VAL A 100 -1.71 -3.69 -13.22
N VAL A 101 -0.71 -3.18 -12.49
CA VAL A 101 0.64 -3.76 -12.48
C VAL A 101 0.67 -5.18 -11.88
N PRO A 102 0.21 -5.41 -10.63
CA PRO A 102 0.18 -6.77 -10.08
C PRO A 102 -0.81 -7.70 -10.80
N VAL A 103 -1.94 -7.18 -11.32
CA VAL A 103 -2.88 -7.99 -12.12
C VAL A 103 -2.22 -8.52 -13.38
N LEU A 104 -1.53 -7.67 -14.13
CA LEU A 104 -0.79 -8.09 -15.33
C LEU A 104 0.33 -9.07 -14.97
N ALA A 105 1.05 -8.84 -13.87
CA ALA A 105 2.10 -9.74 -13.41
C ALA A 105 1.56 -11.15 -13.10
N GLY A 106 0.42 -11.26 -12.41
CA GLY A 106 -0.25 -12.54 -12.13
C GLY A 106 -0.72 -13.25 -13.39
N LEU A 107 -1.34 -12.53 -14.33
CA LEU A 107 -1.75 -13.08 -15.62
C LEU A 107 -0.55 -13.60 -16.43
N LEU A 108 0.55 -12.85 -16.47
CA LEU A 108 1.79 -13.27 -17.14
C LEU A 108 2.47 -14.45 -16.43
N ALA A 109 2.28 -14.60 -15.12
CA ALA A 109 2.72 -15.76 -14.35
C ALA A 109 1.82 -17.00 -14.55
N GLY A 110 0.73 -16.87 -15.31
CA GLY A 110 -0.19 -17.96 -15.65
C GLY A 110 -1.39 -18.11 -14.71
N GLU A 111 -1.68 -17.12 -13.87
CA GLU A 111 -2.88 -17.15 -13.03
C GLU A 111 -4.15 -17.10 -13.90
N ALA A 112 -5.04 -18.08 -13.71
CA ALA A 112 -6.29 -18.16 -14.43
C ALA A 112 -7.38 -17.38 -13.70
N VAL A 113 -7.84 -16.29 -14.31
CA VAL A 113 -8.99 -15.51 -13.83
C VAL A 113 -10.22 -15.88 -14.63
N GLY A 114 -11.27 -16.34 -13.95
CA GLY A 114 -12.57 -16.63 -14.57
C GLY A 114 -13.26 -15.37 -15.11
N THR A 115 -14.24 -15.55 -16.01
CA THR A 115 -15.00 -14.44 -16.63
C THR A 115 -15.65 -13.51 -15.61
N ILE A 116 -16.17 -14.05 -14.50
CA ILE A 116 -16.75 -13.27 -13.40
C ILE A 116 -15.67 -12.42 -12.70
N GLY A 117 -14.46 -12.96 -12.54
CA GLY A 117 -13.32 -12.23 -11.96
C GLY A 117 -12.91 -11.05 -12.84
N PHE A 118 -12.85 -11.24 -14.15
CA PHE A 118 -12.61 -10.15 -15.10
C PHE A 118 -13.71 -9.09 -15.10
N ALA A 119 -14.98 -9.50 -15.08
CA ALA A 119 -16.11 -8.57 -14.98
C ALA A 119 -16.04 -7.76 -13.67
N GLY A 120 -15.70 -8.40 -12.56
CA GLY A 120 -15.50 -7.74 -11.27
C GLY A 120 -14.39 -6.69 -11.31
N MET A 121 -13.23 -7.02 -11.89
CA MET A 121 -12.12 -6.08 -12.04
C MET A 121 -12.44 -4.90 -12.96
N PHE A 122 -13.27 -5.10 -13.99
CA PHE A 122 -13.67 -4.04 -14.91
C PHE A 122 -14.66 -3.05 -14.27
N CYS A 123 -15.53 -3.54 -13.39
CA CYS A 123 -16.54 -2.72 -12.72
C CYS A 123 -16.05 -2.02 -11.44
N ALA A 124 -14.90 -2.45 -10.90
CA ALA A 124 -14.29 -1.92 -9.68
C ALA A 124 -13.48 -0.64 -9.98
#